data_AF-A0A9C6X170-F1
#
_entry.id   AF-A0A9C6X170-F1
#
_cell.length_a   1.000
_cell.length_b   1.000
_cell.length_c   1.000
_cell.angle_alpha   90.00
_cell.angle_beta   90.00
_cell.angle_gamma   90.00
#
_symmetry.space_group_name_H-M   'P 1'
#
loop_
_entity.id
_entity.type
_entity.pdbx_description
1 polymer ?
#
loop_
_entity_poly.entity_id
_entity_poly.type
_entity_poly.pdbx_seq_one_letter_code
_entity_poly.pdbx_strand_id
1 'polypeptide(L)'
;MLKVFENIRRTDPGALAKIVPINGDCFEKRLGLSPDDASMVQAEVNVFVHTAASVRFDDPVKQAVLLNTRGAQEVCSLALGMPHLRALVHVSTTYSNTNHPIIEERVYPATAKWREMVHLAETLTEEDFQRQAPQHMGYHPNTYTFTKSLAEQVVNDHRDRLNVAIYRPSIVVGAMKEPMPGWVDNLNGPMALCVGVSKGLIHTALADENSVMDMVPVDIAVNGIILAVYETMRNSTRGEIKVFNGCSSNKKTLKVQEIMDLGLKCIEKNPHDRILWYPFVFVTSSKVMFTILTCIFHFFPALIVDTITRLTGNKPWMWRTYMKAYKATLAIRYFTLHHWVFRNEKFFELEQNLNERDAATYKLDQSKEVDIPAFIALSMEGVRRYVLKENMDPVKAKRNQMTMYIIDRVVRGLLLYFAVTSTYGFISGLVG
;
A
#
# COMPACT_ATOMS: atom_id res chain seq x y z
N MET A 1 12.54 -16.71 -12.16
CA MET A 1 13.26 -16.29 -10.92
C MET A 1 13.42 -14.77 -10.94
N LEU A 2 13.16 -14.04 -9.85
CA LEU A 2 12.99 -12.57 -9.86
C LEU A 2 14.29 -11.82 -10.15
N LYS A 3 14.24 -10.79 -11.02
CA LYS A 3 15.38 -9.91 -11.37
C LYS A 3 16.00 -9.19 -10.17
N VAL A 4 15.19 -8.97 -9.14
CA VAL A 4 15.59 -8.27 -7.90
C VAL A 4 16.84 -8.84 -7.23
N PHE A 5 17.10 -10.14 -7.41
CA PHE A 5 18.26 -10.85 -6.85
C PHE A 5 19.46 -10.97 -7.81
N GLU A 6 19.41 -10.37 -9.00
CA GLU A 6 20.53 -10.46 -9.97
C GLU A 6 21.80 -9.81 -9.43
N ASN A 7 21.68 -8.68 -8.73
CA ASN A 7 22.85 -7.99 -8.19
C ASN A 7 23.58 -8.89 -7.18
N ILE A 8 22.87 -9.45 -6.20
CA ILE A 8 23.47 -10.32 -5.19
C ILE A 8 24.08 -11.60 -5.81
N ARG A 9 23.44 -12.18 -6.83
CA ARG A 9 24.03 -13.33 -7.56
C ARG A 9 25.34 -13.00 -8.23
N ARG A 10 25.47 -11.77 -8.74
CA ARG A 10 26.67 -11.32 -9.44
C ARG A 10 27.78 -10.93 -8.47
N THR A 11 27.44 -10.27 -7.36
CA THR A 11 28.42 -9.70 -6.43
C THR A 11 28.78 -10.62 -5.28
N ASP A 12 27.87 -11.46 -4.82
CA ASP A 12 28.07 -12.43 -3.74
C ASP A 12 27.18 -13.69 -3.95
N PRO A 13 27.54 -14.57 -4.91
CA PRO A 13 26.76 -15.78 -5.16
C PRO A 13 26.70 -16.71 -3.93
N GLY A 14 27.70 -16.65 -3.05
CA GLY A 14 27.74 -17.42 -1.80
C GLY A 14 26.69 -16.98 -0.77
N ALA A 15 26.21 -15.73 -0.84
CA ALA A 15 25.14 -15.24 0.04
C ALA A 15 23.86 -16.10 -0.03
N LEU A 16 23.54 -16.64 -1.21
CA LEU A 16 22.34 -17.46 -1.39
C LEU A 16 22.44 -18.81 -0.67
N ALA A 17 23.65 -19.32 -0.38
CA ALA A 17 23.84 -20.53 0.39
C ALA A 17 23.44 -20.37 1.87
N LYS A 18 23.26 -19.13 2.34
CA LYS A 18 22.78 -18.82 3.70
C LYS A 18 21.25 -18.90 3.82
N ILE A 19 20.52 -19.09 2.71
CA ILE A 19 19.07 -19.11 2.69
C ILE A 19 18.58 -20.54 2.88
N VAL A 20 17.89 -20.78 4.01
CA VAL A 20 17.21 -22.04 4.30
C VAL A 20 15.70 -21.80 4.19
N PRO A 21 15.02 -22.29 3.13
CA PRO A 21 13.57 -22.19 3.03
C PRO A 21 12.90 -23.20 3.95
N ILE A 22 11.93 -22.75 4.73
CA ILE A 22 11.06 -23.60 5.56
C ILE A 22 9.61 -23.43 5.10
N ASN A 23 8.83 -24.51 5.15
CA ASN A 23 7.41 -24.44 4.80
C ASN A 23 6.60 -24.03 6.03
N GLY A 24 5.70 -23.07 5.87
CA GLY A 24 4.80 -22.63 6.93
C GLY A 24 3.66 -21.76 6.39
N ASP A 25 2.61 -21.63 7.19
CA ASP A 25 1.43 -20.80 6.92
C ASP A 25 0.94 -20.14 8.22
N CYS A 26 0.79 -18.81 8.20
CA CYS A 26 0.27 -18.05 9.34
C CYS A 26 -1.24 -18.30 9.58
N PHE A 27 -1.96 -18.91 8.63
CA PHE A 27 -3.31 -19.44 8.84
C PHE A 27 -3.34 -20.74 9.65
N GLU A 28 -2.22 -21.40 9.84
CA GLU A 28 -2.17 -22.67 10.56
C GLU A 28 -1.65 -22.47 11.99
N LYS A 29 -2.14 -23.32 12.91
CA LYS A 29 -1.59 -23.39 14.26
C LYS A 29 -0.12 -23.80 14.21
N ARG A 30 0.70 -23.29 15.11
CA ARG A 30 2.16 -23.46 15.10
C ARG A 30 2.80 -23.02 13.78
N LEU A 31 2.19 -22.05 13.10
CA LEU A 31 2.60 -21.52 11.80
C LEU A 31 2.69 -22.58 10.69
N GLY A 32 2.00 -23.72 10.83
CA GLY A 32 2.07 -24.83 9.88
C GLY A 32 3.46 -25.47 9.75
N LEU A 33 4.38 -25.19 10.68
CA LEU A 33 5.73 -25.74 10.66
C LEU A 33 5.72 -27.25 10.94
N SER A 34 6.63 -27.97 10.30
CA SER A 34 6.94 -29.34 10.71
C SER A 34 7.55 -29.35 12.12
N PRO A 35 7.44 -30.45 12.89
CA PRO A 35 8.09 -30.55 14.20
C PRO A 35 9.60 -30.30 14.15
N ASP A 36 10.26 -30.75 13.08
CA ASP A 36 11.69 -30.59 12.87
C ASP A 36 12.05 -29.12 12.58
N ASP A 37 11.32 -28.46 11.69
CA ASP A 37 11.54 -27.04 11.39
C ASP A 37 11.25 -26.15 12.61
N ALA A 38 10.18 -26.45 13.36
CA ALA A 38 9.86 -25.73 14.59
C ALA A 38 10.98 -25.87 15.63
N SER A 39 11.54 -27.08 15.77
CA SER A 39 12.66 -27.35 16.69
C SER A 39 13.94 -26.64 16.26
N MET A 40 14.27 -26.68 14.96
CA MET A 40 15.41 -25.97 14.38
C MET A 40 15.28 -24.46 14.58
N VAL A 41 14.12 -23.89 14.24
CA VAL A 41 13.83 -22.46 14.41
C VAL A 41 13.93 -22.05 15.88
N GLN A 42 13.41 -22.86 16.81
CA GLN A 42 13.54 -22.60 18.24
C GLN A 42 14.99 -22.65 18.70
N ALA A 43 15.75 -23.66 18.26
CA ALA A 43 17.13 -23.86 18.70
C ALA A 43 18.11 -22.81 18.15
N GLU A 44 17.92 -22.34 16.91
CA GLU A 44 18.98 -21.60 16.20
C GLU A 44 18.70 -20.11 15.98
N VAL A 45 17.44 -19.65 16.05
CA VAL A 45 17.10 -18.27 15.67
C VAL A 45 17.48 -17.25 16.75
N ASN A 46 18.32 -16.28 16.38
CA ASN A 46 18.67 -15.13 17.21
C ASN A 46 17.83 -13.87 16.92
N VAL A 47 17.35 -13.71 15.69
CA VAL A 47 16.59 -12.55 15.24
C VAL A 47 15.37 -13.02 14.47
N PHE A 48 14.20 -12.56 14.87
CA PHE A 48 12.95 -12.89 14.22
C PHE A 48 12.28 -11.61 13.68
N VAL A 49 12.05 -11.53 12.38
CA VAL A 49 11.35 -10.39 11.75
C VAL A 49 10.04 -10.89 11.18
N HIS A 50 8.92 -10.50 11.79
CA HIS A 50 7.59 -10.93 11.38
C HIS A 50 6.95 -9.87 10.45
N THR A 51 7.01 -10.14 9.15
CA THR A 51 6.43 -9.30 8.08
C THR A 51 5.16 -9.88 7.46
N ALA A 52 4.90 -11.18 7.65
CA ALA A 52 3.77 -11.87 7.04
C ALA A 52 2.44 -11.28 7.50
N ALA A 53 1.60 -10.89 6.53
CA ALA A 53 0.24 -10.40 6.73
C ALA A 53 -0.51 -10.37 5.41
N SER A 54 -1.84 -10.39 5.47
CA SER A 54 -2.62 -9.83 4.37
C SER A 54 -2.68 -8.31 4.50
N VAL A 55 -2.45 -7.65 3.37
CA VAL A 55 -2.50 -6.19 3.20
C VAL A 55 -3.74 -5.74 2.42
N ARG A 56 -4.69 -6.66 2.21
CA ARG A 56 -5.94 -6.37 1.50
C ARG A 56 -6.95 -5.72 2.43
N PHE A 57 -7.67 -4.72 1.91
CA PHE A 57 -8.66 -3.99 2.69
C PHE A 57 -10.05 -4.65 2.67
N ASP A 58 -10.24 -5.64 1.80
CA ASP A 58 -11.51 -6.29 1.51
C ASP A 58 -11.54 -7.79 1.89
N ASP A 59 -10.52 -8.27 2.60
CA ASP A 59 -10.54 -9.64 3.12
C ASP A 59 -11.68 -9.83 4.13
N PRO A 60 -12.32 -11.02 4.17
CA PRO A 60 -13.26 -11.35 5.23
C PRO A 60 -12.61 -11.17 6.60
N VAL A 61 -13.34 -10.55 7.54
CA VAL A 61 -12.76 -10.12 8.83
C VAL A 61 -12.21 -11.33 9.59
N LYS A 62 -12.91 -12.47 9.54
CA LYS A 62 -12.48 -13.71 10.18
C LYS A 62 -11.12 -14.15 9.66
N GLN A 63 -10.96 -14.24 8.34
CA GLN A 63 -9.69 -14.63 7.71
C GLN A 63 -8.55 -13.67 8.07
N ALA A 64 -8.82 -12.36 8.04
CA ALA A 64 -7.83 -11.36 8.41
C ALA A 64 -7.41 -11.48 9.91
N VAL A 65 -8.35 -11.79 10.81
CA VAL A 65 -8.04 -12.05 12.24
C VAL A 65 -7.19 -13.30 12.39
N LEU A 66 -7.54 -14.39 11.71
CA LEU A 66 -6.79 -15.65 11.77
C LEU A 66 -5.36 -15.51 11.21
N LEU A 67 -5.18 -14.72 10.14
CA LEU A 67 -3.89 -14.52 9.50
C LEU A 67 -3.02 -13.50 10.23
N ASN A 68 -3.53 -12.29 10.46
CA ASN A 68 -2.73 -11.17 10.97
C ASN A 68 -2.64 -11.20 12.49
N THR A 69 -3.76 -11.44 13.19
CA THR A 69 -3.81 -11.38 14.66
C THR A 69 -3.35 -12.69 15.29
N ARG A 70 -3.98 -13.82 14.93
CA ARG A 70 -3.57 -15.13 15.46
C ARG A 70 -2.21 -15.54 14.90
N GLY A 71 -1.88 -15.20 13.64
CA GLY A 71 -0.51 -15.40 13.12
C GLY A 71 0.56 -14.71 13.99
N ALA A 72 0.32 -13.47 14.42
CA ALA A 72 1.21 -12.80 15.38
C ALA A 72 1.27 -13.51 16.74
N GLN A 73 0.17 -14.11 17.19
CA GLN A 73 0.13 -14.91 18.44
C GLN A 73 0.97 -16.19 18.30
N GLU A 74 0.86 -16.90 17.18
CA GLU A 74 1.64 -18.10 16.90
C GLU A 74 3.14 -17.77 16.80
N VAL A 75 3.50 -16.64 16.18
CA VAL A 75 4.88 -16.12 16.16
C VAL A 75 5.39 -15.85 17.58
N CYS A 76 4.62 -15.13 18.41
CA CYS A 76 5.01 -14.88 19.80
C CYS A 76 5.16 -16.19 20.59
N SER A 77 4.26 -17.16 20.36
CA SER A 77 4.31 -18.47 21.02
C SER A 77 5.54 -19.27 20.64
N LEU A 78 5.93 -19.26 19.36
CA LEU A 78 7.16 -19.90 18.88
C LEU A 78 8.39 -19.20 19.47
N ALA A 79 8.40 -17.87 19.46
CA ALA A 79 9.49 -17.03 19.98
C ALA A 79 9.75 -17.21 21.48
N LEU A 80 8.72 -17.50 22.27
CA LEU A 80 8.87 -17.82 23.70
C LEU A 80 9.71 -19.09 23.94
N GLY A 81 9.81 -19.98 22.95
CA GLY A 81 10.64 -21.18 22.99
C GLY A 81 12.06 -20.99 22.43
N MET A 82 12.45 -19.77 22.02
CA MET A 82 13.77 -19.49 21.44
C MET A 82 14.76 -19.01 22.51
N PRO A 83 15.66 -19.86 23.05
CA PRO A 83 16.57 -19.48 24.13
C PRO A 83 17.61 -18.42 23.71
N HIS A 84 17.88 -18.29 22.41
CA HIS A 84 18.89 -17.38 21.88
C HIS A 84 18.32 -16.13 21.20
N LEU A 85 17.01 -15.91 21.32
CA LEU A 85 16.34 -14.75 20.71
C LEU A 85 16.82 -13.44 21.32
N ARG A 86 17.43 -12.61 20.49
CA ARG A 86 17.94 -11.28 20.82
C ARG A 86 16.98 -10.17 20.41
N ALA A 87 16.19 -10.36 19.36
CA ALA A 87 15.19 -9.39 18.94
C ALA A 87 14.07 -10.05 18.14
N LEU A 88 12.83 -9.67 18.46
CA LEU A 88 11.65 -9.87 17.63
C LEU A 88 11.19 -8.50 17.11
N VAL A 89 11.00 -8.35 15.81
CA VAL A 89 10.40 -7.14 15.23
C VAL A 89 9.12 -7.52 14.50
N HIS A 90 8.00 -6.96 14.95
CA HIS A 90 6.70 -7.10 14.30
C HIS A 90 6.43 -5.92 13.37
N VAL A 91 6.14 -6.19 12.10
CA VAL A 91 5.81 -5.15 11.12
C VAL A 91 4.30 -4.89 11.11
N SER A 92 3.92 -3.71 11.60
CA SER A 92 2.56 -3.17 11.60
C SER A 92 2.40 -2.14 10.46
N THR A 93 1.70 -1.03 10.70
CA THR A 93 1.55 0.10 9.77
C THR A 93 1.28 1.38 10.55
N THR A 94 1.69 2.54 10.04
CA THR A 94 1.36 3.83 10.66
C THR A 94 -0.16 4.09 10.70
N TYR A 95 -0.93 3.41 9.84
CA TYR A 95 -2.38 3.56 9.71
C TYR A 95 -3.21 2.68 10.68
N SER A 96 -2.59 2.03 11.66
CA SER A 96 -3.32 1.18 12.62
C SER A 96 -4.21 1.98 13.58
N ASN A 97 -3.95 3.28 13.80
CA ASN A 97 -4.60 4.08 14.84
C ASN A 97 -5.20 5.39 14.29
N THR A 98 -5.87 5.31 13.13
CA THR A 98 -6.33 6.47 12.35
C THR A 98 -7.48 7.26 12.96
N ASN A 99 -8.02 6.85 14.11
CA ASN A 99 -8.92 7.68 14.91
C ASN A 99 -8.23 8.87 15.58
N HIS A 100 -6.89 8.84 15.69
CA HIS A 100 -6.12 9.95 16.23
C HIS A 100 -5.55 10.79 15.09
N PRO A 101 -5.69 12.13 15.11
CA PRO A 101 -5.09 13.00 14.07
C PRO A 101 -3.56 13.04 14.14
N ILE A 102 -3.00 12.79 15.33
CA ILE A 102 -1.57 12.69 15.58
C ILE A 102 -1.30 11.29 16.13
N ILE A 103 -0.43 10.55 15.45
CA ILE A 103 -0.10 9.15 15.77
C ILE A 103 1.35 9.10 16.24
N GLU A 104 1.52 8.67 17.48
CA GLU A 104 2.78 8.64 18.23
C GLU A 104 3.43 7.25 18.19
N GLU A 105 4.71 7.22 18.52
CA GLU A 105 5.52 6.00 18.66
C GLU A 105 5.27 5.30 20.00
N ARG A 106 4.02 4.89 20.18
CA ARG A 106 3.51 4.08 21.29
C ARG A 106 2.41 3.14 20.83
N VAL A 107 2.11 2.13 21.65
CA VAL A 107 0.94 1.26 21.45
C VAL A 107 -0.32 2.00 21.93
N TYR A 108 -1.39 1.88 21.14
CA TYR A 108 -2.70 2.44 21.46
C TYR A 108 -3.64 1.31 21.90
N PRO A 109 -4.61 1.55 22.78
CA PRO A 109 -5.66 0.57 23.08
C PRO A 109 -6.44 0.20 21.81
N ALA A 110 -6.62 -1.10 21.55
CA ALA A 110 -7.45 -1.57 20.44
C ALA A 110 -8.95 -1.51 20.78
N THR A 111 -9.79 -1.52 19.75
CA THR A 111 -11.26 -1.51 19.90
C THR A 111 -11.83 -2.81 20.45
N ALA A 112 -11.06 -3.90 20.41
CA ALA A 112 -11.47 -5.22 20.88
C ALA A 112 -10.30 -5.96 21.54
N LYS A 113 -10.62 -6.93 22.41
CA LYS A 113 -9.62 -7.82 23.01
C LYS A 113 -9.20 -8.87 21.98
N TRP A 114 -7.92 -8.90 21.63
CA TRP A 114 -7.43 -9.81 20.59
C TRP A 114 -7.71 -11.29 20.90
N ARG A 115 -7.61 -11.72 22.17
CA ARG A 115 -7.89 -13.12 22.58
C ARG A 115 -9.32 -13.54 22.29
N GLU A 116 -10.26 -12.64 22.54
CA GLU A 116 -11.69 -12.87 22.27
C GLU A 116 -11.93 -12.94 20.77
N MET A 117 -11.37 -12.01 20.00
CA MET A 117 -11.50 -12.00 18.54
C MET A 117 -10.92 -13.28 17.90
N VAL A 118 -9.76 -13.74 18.37
CA VAL A 118 -9.17 -15.01 17.92
C VAL A 118 -10.09 -16.18 18.29
N HIS A 119 -10.59 -16.24 19.53
CA HIS A 119 -11.50 -17.30 19.97
C HIS A 119 -12.78 -17.35 19.13
N LEU A 120 -13.42 -16.21 18.89
CA LEU A 120 -14.60 -16.12 18.02
C LEU A 120 -14.28 -16.56 16.59
N ALA A 121 -13.12 -16.17 16.05
CA ALA A 121 -12.71 -16.53 14.70
C ALA A 121 -12.46 -18.04 14.54
N GLU A 122 -11.96 -18.71 15.58
CA GLU A 122 -11.74 -20.16 15.58
C GLU A 122 -13.02 -20.97 15.81
N THR A 123 -14.02 -20.42 16.50
CA THR A 123 -15.22 -21.18 16.93
C THR A 123 -16.44 -20.95 16.05
N LEU A 124 -16.66 -19.72 15.58
CA LEU A 124 -17.84 -19.38 14.79
C LEU A 124 -17.70 -19.79 13.33
N THR A 125 -18.84 -19.99 12.67
CA THR A 125 -18.87 -20.09 11.19
C THR A 125 -18.46 -18.76 10.55
N GLU A 126 -18.09 -18.79 9.27
CA GLU A 126 -17.76 -17.55 8.54
C GLU A 126 -18.93 -16.55 8.56
N GLU A 127 -20.16 -17.05 8.38
CA GLU A 127 -21.37 -16.23 8.36
C GLU A 127 -21.66 -15.59 9.72
N ASP A 128 -21.58 -16.38 10.80
CA ASP A 128 -21.85 -15.87 12.15
C ASP A 128 -20.79 -14.88 12.62
N PHE A 129 -19.52 -15.13 12.32
CA PHE A 129 -18.45 -14.18 12.61
C PHE A 129 -18.66 -12.87 11.85
N GLN A 130 -18.99 -12.95 10.56
CA GLN A 130 -19.19 -11.77 9.72
C GLN A 130 -20.37 -10.90 10.20
N ARG A 131 -21.39 -11.49 10.82
CA ARG A 131 -22.51 -10.74 11.45
C ARG A 131 -22.07 -9.98 12.70
N GLN A 132 -21.12 -10.50 13.46
CA GLN A 132 -20.65 -9.92 14.73
C GLN A 132 -19.48 -8.95 14.55
N ALA A 133 -18.56 -9.25 13.63
CA ALA A 133 -17.31 -8.52 13.42
C ALA A 133 -17.45 -6.99 13.30
N PRO A 134 -18.46 -6.43 12.59
CA PRO A 134 -18.63 -4.98 12.50
C PRO A 134 -18.77 -4.27 13.85
N GLN A 135 -19.33 -4.93 14.87
CA GLN A 135 -19.50 -4.38 16.21
C GLN A 135 -18.17 -4.22 16.96
N HIS A 136 -17.16 -5.01 16.59
CA HIS A 136 -15.83 -4.99 17.20
C HIS A 136 -14.84 -4.08 16.46
N MET A 137 -15.06 -3.83 15.17
CA MET A 137 -14.16 -3.02 14.34
C MET A 137 -14.12 -1.54 14.73
N GLY A 138 -15.14 -1.03 15.43
CA GLY A 138 -15.16 0.33 15.94
C GLY A 138 -14.90 1.38 14.84
N TYR A 139 -13.81 2.14 14.99
CA TYR A 139 -13.44 3.22 14.07
C TYR A 139 -12.66 2.76 12.83
N HIS A 140 -12.25 1.49 12.77
CA HIS A 140 -11.36 1.02 11.72
C HIS A 140 -12.07 1.05 10.35
N PRO A 141 -11.49 1.75 9.35
CA PRO A 141 -12.13 1.91 8.04
C PRO A 141 -12.15 0.62 7.20
N ASN A 142 -11.32 -0.36 7.56
CA ASN A 142 -11.17 -1.61 6.85
C ASN A 142 -10.61 -2.73 7.76
N THR A 143 -10.62 -3.96 7.25
CA THR A 143 -10.17 -5.15 7.97
C THR A 143 -8.67 -5.17 8.25
N TYR A 144 -7.87 -4.58 7.35
CA TYR A 144 -6.43 -4.47 7.50
C TYR A 144 -6.00 -3.66 8.73
N THR A 145 -6.49 -2.43 8.87
CA THR A 145 -6.14 -1.54 10.00
C THR A 145 -6.62 -2.11 11.33
N PHE A 146 -7.81 -2.73 11.36
CA PHE A 146 -8.33 -3.42 12.54
C PHE A 146 -7.41 -4.55 13.00
N THR A 147 -7.05 -5.45 12.08
CA THR A 147 -6.26 -6.63 12.44
C THR A 147 -4.79 -6.30 12.72
N LYS A 148 -4.22 -5.27 12.09
CA LYS A 148 -2.91 -4.75 12.48
C LYS A 148 -2.91 -4.12 13.86
N SER A 149 -3.95 -3.36 14.22
CA SER A 149 -4.11 -2.83 15.59
C SER A 149 -4.23 -3.96 16.64
N LEU A 150 -4.98 -5.02 16.35
CA LEU A 150 -5.06 -6.19 17.22
C LEU A 150 -3.72 -6.94 17.34
N ALA A 151 -2.98 -7.11 16.24
CA ALA A 151 -1.67 -7.75 16.25
C ALA A 151 -0.65 -6.96 17.09
N GLU A 152 -0.72 -5.63 17.12
CA GLU A 152 0.09 -4.82 18.03
C GLU A 152 -0.23 -5.14 19.50
N GLN A 153 -1.50 -5.39 19.86
CA GLN A 153 -1.85 -5.81 21.22
C GLN A 153 -1.29 -7.18 21.57
N VAL A 154 -1.33 -8.12 20.63
CA VAL A 154 -0.73 -9.45 20.82
C VAL A 154 0.74 -9.30 21.21
N VAL A 155 1.49 -8.51 20.44
CA VAL A 155 2.92 -8.31 20.67
C VAL A 155 3.17 -7.55 21.97
N ASN A 156 2.39 -6.50 22.23
CA ASN A 156 2.46 -5.70 23.45
C ASN A 156 2.23 -6.56 24.71
N ASP A 157 1.32 -7.52 24.67
CA ASP A 157 1.06 -8.44 25.79
C ASP A 157 2.22 -9.40 26.08
N HIS A 158 3.15 -9.57 25.14
CA HIS A 158 4.34 -10.42 25.29
C HIS A 158 5.62 -9.63 25.61
N ARG A 159 5.55 -8.29 25.72
CA ARG A 159 6.72 -7.41 25.92
C ARG A 159 7.53 -7.68 27.20
N ASP A 160 6.92 -8.29 28.21
CA ASP A 160 7.59 -8.65 29.47
C ASP A 160 8.44 -9.92 29.33
N ARG A 161 8.13 -10.76 28.33
CA ARG A 161 8.75 -12.07 28.11
C ARG A 161 9.62 -12.14 26.85
N LEU A 162 9.39 -11.25 25.90
CA LEU A 162 10.10 -11.17 24.63
C LEU A 162 10.76 -9.80 24.48
N ASN A 163 11.98 -9.78 23.94
CA ASN A 163 12.62 -8.54 23.52
C ASN A 163 12.05 -8.12 22.15
N VAL A 164 10.95 -7.39 22.17
CA VAL A 164 10.13 -7.15 20.98
C VAL A 164 9.91 -5.67 20.70
N ALA A 165 9.93 -5.32 19.42
CA ALA A 165 9.58 -4.00 18.92
C ALA A 165 8.50 -4.08 17.83
N ILE A 166 7.75 -2.99 17.67
CA ILE A 166 6.79 -2.79 16.58
C ILE A 166 7.39 -1.77 15.61
N TYR A 167 7.48 -2.15 14.34
CA TYR A 167 7.87 -1.26 13.25
C TYR A 167 6.65 -0.96 12.38
N ARG A 168 6.31 0.32 12.21
CA ARG A 168 5.14 0.79 11.47
C ARG A 168 5.59 1.54 10.22
N PRO A 169 5.70 0.90 9.05
CA PRO A 169 5.90 1.61 7.79
C PRO A 169 4.64 2.40 7.39
N SER A 170 4.84 3.53 6.70
CA SER A 170 3.78 4.21 5.93
C SER A 170 3.54 3.53 4.58
N ILE A 171 3.00 4.22 3.57
CA ILE A 171 2.76 3.62 2.26
C ILE A 171 4.10 3.30 1.60
N VAL A 172 4.42 2.01 1.53
CA VAL A 172 5.66 1.55 0.89
C VAL A 172 5.54 1.72 -0.62
N VAL A 173 6.47 2.48 -1.19
CA VAL A 173 6.58 2.73 -2.64
C VAL A 173 7.85 2.11 -3.22
N GLY A 174 8.05 2.27 -4.53
CA GLY A 174 9.17 1.69 -5.24
C GLY A 174 10.53 2.03 -4.63
N ALA A 175 11.50 1.14 -4.81
CA ALA A 175 12.85 1.31 -4.33
C ALA A 175 13.47 2.60 -4.88
N MET A 176 14.15 3.35 -4.00
CA MET A 176 14.84 4.55 -4.44
C MET A 176 16.20 4.25 -5.03
N LYS A 177 16.95 3.35 -4.37
CA LYS A 177 18.30 2.97 -4.72
C LYS A 177 18.45 1.45 -4.76
N GLU A 178 18.09 0.76 -3.68
CA GLU A 178 18.35 -0.67 -3.53
C GLU A 178 17.06 -1.50 -3.49
N PRO A 179 17.09 -2.76 -3.94
CA PRO A 179 18.19 -3.46 -4.63
C PRO A 179 18.35 -3.03 -6.10
N MET A 180 17.37 -2.33 -6.67
CA MET A 180 17.49 -1.61 -7.94
C MET A 180 16.52 -0.41 -7.96
N PRO A 181 16.91 0.74 -8.53
CA PRO A 181 16.04 1.92 -8.59
C PRO A 181 14.71 1.65 -9.30
N GLY A 182 13.61 2.10 -8.71
CA GLY A 182 12.24 1.94 -9.21
C GLY A 182 11.64 0.55 -9.00
N TRP A 183 12.32 -0.37 -8.30
CA TRP A 183 11.80 -1.72 -8.09
C TRP A 183 10.48 -1.71 -7.30
N VAL A 184 9.49 -2.41 -7.82
CA VAL A 184 8.18 -2.64 -7.18
C VAL A 184 7.59 -3.93 -7.75
N ASP A 185 6.89 -4.70 -6.92
CA ASP A 185 6.36 -6.02 -7.28
C ASP A 185 4.82 -6.08 -7.33
N ASN A 186 4.13 -5.04 -6.85
CA ASN A 186 2.68 -5.03 -6.74
C ASN A 186 2.06 -3.65 -7.05
N LEU A 187 0.73 -3.60 -7.12
CA LEU A 187 -0.07 -2.38 -7.28
C LEU A 187 -0.94 -2.11 -6.05
N ASN A 188 -0.41 -2.33 -4.84
CA ASN A 188 -1.23 -2.20 -3.64
C ASN A 188 -1.61 -0.74 -3.36
N GLY A 189 -2.85 -0.55 -2.90
CA GLY A 189 -3.35 0.73 -2.43
C GLY A 189 -3.31 1.85 -3.49
N PRO A 190 -2.79 3.05 -3.15
CA PRO A 190 -2.76 4.22 -4.04
C PRO A 190 -1.99 4.04 -5.36
N MET A 191 -1.06 3.09 -5.42
CA MET A 191 -0.32 2.80 -6.65
C MET A 191 -1.23 2.30 -7.77
N ALA A 192 -2.22 1.45 -7.48
CA ALA A 192 -3.22 1.04 -8.47
C ALA A 192 -4.05 2.22 -9.01
N LEU A 193 -4.40 3.18 -8.15
CA LEU A 193 -5.11 4.39 -8.57
C LEU A 193 -4.25 5.22 -9.51
N CYS A 194 -2.99 5.47 -9.16
CA CYS A 194 -2.05 6.22 -9.99
C CYS A 194 -1.85 5.55 -11.35
N VAL A 195 -1.76 4.21 -11.39
CA VAL A 195 -1.66 3.45 -12.65
C VAL A 195 -2.96 3.50 -13.45
N GLY A 196 -4.11 3.45 -12.79
CA GLY A 196 -5.40 3.65 -13.44
C GLY A 196 -5.48 5.00 -14.14
N VAL A 197 -5.03 6.06 -13.46
CA VAL A 197 -4.95 7.42 -14.03
C VAL A 197 -3.96 7.48 -15.19
N SER A 198 -2.75 6.97 -14.99
CA SER A 198 -1.66 7.03 -15.97
C SER A 198 -1.99 6.28 -17.27
N LYS A 199 -2.84 5.24 -17.19
CA LYS A 199 -3.32 4.48 -18.36
C LYS A 199 -4.61 5.05 -18.97
N GLY A 200 -5.14 6.16 -18.45
CA GLY A 200 -6.43 6.73 -18.88
C GLY A 200 -7.61 5.81 -18.62
N LEU A 201 -7.53 4.97 -17.59
CA LEU A 201 -8.64 4.15 -17.09
C LEU A 201 -9.38 4.86 -15.95
N ILE A 202 -8.73 5.75 -15.21
CA ILE A 202 -9.35 6.49 -14.12
C ILE A 202 -9.19 7.98 -14.42
N HIS A 203 -10.31 8.70 -14.35
CA HIS A 203 -10.41 10.11 -14.72
C HIS A 203 -11.01 10.95 -13.59
N THR A 204 -11.41 10.29 -12.51
CA THR A 204 -11.99 10.91 -11.32
C THR A 204 -11.46 10.18 -10.10
N ALA A 205 -10.88 10.92 -9.16
CA ALA A 205 -10.38 10.40 -7.90
C ALA A 205 -11.12 11.09 -6.73
N LEU A 206 -11.66 10.28 -5.82
CA LEU A 206 -12.25 10.78 -4.57
C LEU A 206 -11.15 10.97 -3.54
N ALA A 207 -10.65 12.19 -3.41
CA ALA A 207 -9.57 12.54 -2.51
C ALA A 207 -9.62 14.04 -2.16
N ASP A 208 -9.08 14.40 -1.00
CA ASP A 208 -8.78 15.79 -0.69
C ASP A 208 -7.47 16.17 -1.40
N GLU A 209 -7.54 17.16 -2.27
CA GLU A 209 -6.41 17.69 -3.04
C GLU A 209 -5.25 18.18 -2.16
N ASN A 210 -5.58 18.61 -0.93
CA ASN A 210 -4.62 19.11 0.05
C ASN A 210 -4.17 18.06 1.07
N SER A 211 -4.77 16.86 1.05
CA SER A 211 -4.32 15.78 1.93
C SER A 211 -2.91 15.33 1.54
N VAL A 212 -2.13 14.97 2.54
CA VAL A 212 -0.77 14.47 2.41
C VAL A 212 -0.80 12.94 2.44
N MET A 213 -0.15 12.33 1.46
CA MET A 213 0.09 10.89 1.45
C MET A 213 1.51 10.61 1.90
N ASP A 214 1.67 10.09 3.11
CA ASP A 214 2.97 9.66 3.60
C ASP A 214 3.42 8.38 2.90
N MET A 215 4.51 8.50 2.15
CA MET A 215 5.12 7.42 1.40
C MET A 215 6.56 7.23 1.84
N VAL A 216 6.98 5.97 1.88
CA VAL A 216 8.35 5.55 2.22
C VAL A 216 8.87 4.59 1.14
N PRO A 217 10.03 4.84 0.53
CA PRO A 217 10.67 3.88 -0.36
C PRO A 217 10.96 2.55 0.35
N VAL A 218 10.81 1.42 -0.36
CA VAL A 218 10.98 0.08 0.23
C VAL A 218 12.37 -0.16 0.81
N ASP A 219 13.43 0.38 0.22
CA ASP A 219 14.79 0.31 0.76
C ASP A 219 14.94 1.07 2.08
N ILE A 220 14.34 2.24 2.20
CA ILE A 220 14.32 2.98 3.47
C ILE A 220 13.49 2.22 4.51
N ALA A 221 12.36 1.62 4.12
CA ALA A 221 11.56 0.81 5.02
C ALA A 221 12.33 -0.42 5.53
N VAL A 222 13.11 -1.08 4.66
CA VAL A 222 13.96 -2.22 5.02
C VAL A 222 15.11 -1.78 5.93
N ASN A 223 15.79 -0.66 5.64
CA ASN A 223 16.81 -0.08 6.52
C ASN A 223 16.22 0.19 7.91
N GLY A 224 15.02 0.76 7.97
CA GLY A 224 14.30 0.99 9.22
C GLY A 224 14.05 -0.29 10.03
N ILE A 225 13.67 -1.39 9.38
CA ILE A 225 13.49 -2.69 10.03
C ILE A 225 14.83 -3.23 10.57
N ILE A 226 15.90 -3.15 9.77
CA ILE A 226 17.24 -3.61 10.19
C ILE A 226 17.71 -2.82 11.41
N LEU A 227 17.54 -1.49 11.40
CA LEU A 227 17.92 -0.65 12.52
C LEU A 227 17.02 -0.86 13.74
N ALA A 228 15.72 -1.12 13.55
CA ALA A 228 14.83 -1.50 14.64
C ALA A 228 15.26 -2.83 15.29
N VAL A 229 15.69 -3.82 14.50
CA VAL A 229 16.30 -5.06 15.02
C VAL A 229 17.53 -4.72 15.86
N TYR A 230 18.47 -3.95 15.30
CA TYR A 230 19.71 -3.58 15.98
C TYR A 230 19.46 -2.87 17.32
N GLU A 231 18.57 -1.88 17.33
CA GLU A 231 18.19 -1.13 18.52
C GLU A 231 17.47 -2.00 19.55
N THR A 232 16.63 -2.93 19.09
CA THR A 232 15.98 -3.92 19.97
C THR A 232 17.04 -4.82 20.62
N MET A 233 18.04 -5.29 19.87
CA MET A 233 19.12 -6.13 20.39
C MET A 233 20.03 -5.40 21.40
N ARG A 234 20.30 -4.11 21.21
CA ARG A 234 21.21 -3.32 22.05
C ARG A 234 20.58 -2.89 23.37
N ASN A 235 19.35 -2.38 23.30
CA ASN A 235 18.70 -1.73 24.42
C ASN A 235 17.45 -2.52 24.82
N SER A 236 17.64 -3.72 25.38
CA SER A 236 16.51 -4.53 25.84
C SER A 236 15.94 -3.97 27.15
N THR A 237 14.80 -3.29 27.05
CA THR A 237 14.03 -2.79 28.19
C THR A 237 12.84 -3.71 28.41
N ARG A 238 12.98 -4.71 29.28
CA ARG A 238 11.85 -5.59 29.65
C ARG A 238 10.69 -4.72 30.18
N GLY A 239 9.50 -4.92 29.60
CA GLY A 239 8.26 -4.26 30.03
C GLY A 239 7.88 -2.98 29.29
N GLU A 240 8.79 -2.36 28.54
CA GLU A 240 8.48 -1.26 27.62
C GLU A 240 8.63 -1.72 26.17
N ILE A 241 7.57 -1.58 25.38
CA ILE A 241 7.60 -1.90 23.96
C ILE A 241 8.11 -0.72 23.14
N LYS A 242 9.12 -0.96 22.31
CA LYS A 242 9.58 0.03 21.34
C LYS A 242 8.65 0.05 20.13
N VAL A 243 8.31 1.24 19.69
CA VAL A 243 7.49 1.46 18.49
C VAL A 243 8.22 2.46 17.62
N PHE A 244 8.35 2.16 16.33
CA PHE A 244 9.01 3.01 15.36
C PHE A 244 8.06 3.31 14.20
N ASN A 245 7.78 4.58 13.94
CA ASN A 245 6.97 5.00 12.79
C ASN A 245 7.91 5.27 11.60
N GLY A 246 8.17 4.23 10.80
CA GLY A 246 9.00 4.27 9.59
C GLY A 246 8.34 5.00 8.43
N CYS A 247 8.29 6.32 8.54
CA CYS A 247 7.57 7.21 7.63
C CYS A 247 8.39 8.48 7.37
N SER A 248 8.03 9.23 6.32
CA SER A 248 8.70 10.49 6.00
C SER A 248 8.26 11.62 6.94
N SER A 249 7.01 11.56 7.42
CA SER A 249 6.35 12.57 8.24
C SER A 249 6.58 13.98 7.69
N ASN A 250 6.89 14.95 8.55
CA ASN A 250 7.09 16.37 8.23
C ASN A 250 8.42 16.69 7.50
N LYS A 251 9.28 15.70 7.24
CA LYS A 251 10.55 15.93 6.53
C LYS A 251 10.34 16.18 5.04
N LYS A 252 9.42 15.44 4.43
CA LYS A 252 9.07 15.56 3.01
C LYS A 252 7.68 15.01 2.75
N THR A 253 6.76 15.90 2.44
CA THR A 253 5.37 15.57 2.18
C THR A 253 4.98 15.97 0.77
N LEU A 254 4.06 15.21 0.17
CA LEU A 254 3.43 15.57 -1.09
C LEU A 254 1.93 15.57 -0.91
N LYS A 255 1.29 16.63 -1.41
CA LYS A 255 -0.16 16.68 -1.52
C LYS A 255 -0.64 15.75 -2.63
N VAL A 256 -1.86 15.23 -2.49
CA VAL A 256 -2.49 14.39 -3.52
C VAL A 256 -2.45 15.07 -4.90
N GLN A 257 -2.78 16.36 -4.97
CA GLN A 257 -2.79 17.08 -6.24
C GLN A 257 -1.40 17.17 -6.88
N GLU A 258 -0.36 17.40 -6.07
CA GLU A 258 1.03 17.47 -6.55
C GLU A 258 1.49 16.12 -7.12
N ILE A 259 1.13 15.01 -6.46
CA ILE A 259 1.43 13.66 -6.95
C ILE A 259 0.76 13.43 -8.31
N MET A 260 -0.52 13.80 -8.45
CA MET A 260 -1.26 13.62 -9.70
C MET A 260 -0.68 14.48 -10.84
N ASP A 261 -0.37 15.75 -10.58
CA ASP A 261 0.17 16.66 -11.58
C ASP A 261 1.57 16.24 -12.05
N LEU A 262 2.44 15.84 -11.11
CA LEU A 262 3.76 15.33 -11.45
C LEU A 262 3.67 14.01 -12.21
N GLY A 263 2.79 13.09 -11.79
CA GLY A 263 2.55 11.82 -12.48
C GLY A 263 2.06 12.01 -13.91
N LEU A 264 1.12 12.93 -14.13
CA LEU A 264 0.63 13.25 -15.48
C LEU A 264 1.73 13.85 -16.36
N LYS A 265 2.56 14.76 -15.84
CA LYS A 265 3.74 15.30 -16.55
C LYS A 265 4.75 14.20 -16.91
N CYS A 266 4.96 13.24 -16.01
CA CYS A 266 5.83 12.09 -16.28
C CYS A 266 5.27 11.20 -17.39
N ILE A 267 3.96 10.91 -17.41
CA ILE A 267 3.32 10.15 -18.50
C ILE A 267 3.30 10.91 -19.81
N GLU A 268 3.12 12.22 -19.80
CA GLU A 268 3.24 13.02 -21.01
C GLU A 268 4.61 12.82 -21.65
N LYS A 269 5.69 12.78 -20.85
CA LYS A 269 7.05 12.54 -21.33
C LYS A 269 7.33 11.08 -21.70
N ASN A 270 6.86 10.13 -20.89
CA ASN A 270 7.14 8.70 -21.04
C ASN A 270 5.84 7.89 -20.89
N PRO A 271 4.99 7.84 -21.94
CA PRO A 271 3.69 7.18 -21.86
C PRO A 271 3.79 5.66 -21.74
N HIS A 272 2.70 5.06 -21.26
CA HIS A 272 2.51 3.61 -21.31
C HIS A 272 2.40 3.11 -22.77
N ASP A 273 2.85 1.87 -22.99
CA ASP A 273 2.74 1.20 -24.29
C ASP A 273 1.28 1.14 -24.80
N ARG A 274 0.36 0.94 -23.86
CA ARG A 274 -1.09 0.89 -24.10
C ARG A 274 -1.80 1.72 -23.05
N ILE A 275 -2.60 2.66 -23.52
CA ILE A 275 -3.52 3.48 -22.74
C ILE A 275 -4.94 3.29 -23.29
N LEU A 276 -5.93 3.41 -22.42
CA LEU A 276 -7.33 3.26 -22.79
C LEU A 276 -7.91 4.57 -23.36
N TRP A 277 -7.54 5.68 -22.73
CA TRP A 277 -7.92 7.04 -23.11
C TRP A 277 -6.74 7.96 -22.75
N TYR A 278 -6.80 9.21 -23.16
CA TYR A 278 -5.77 10.20 -22.90
C TYR A 278 -5.74 10.48 -21.39
N PRO A 279 -4.59 10.36 -20.72
CA PRO A 279 -4.52 10.51 -19.26
C PRO A 279 -4.86 11.94 -18.80
N PHE A 280 -5.86 12.04 -17.93
CA PHE A 280 -6.23 13.22 -17.14
C PHE A 280 -6.99 12.75 -15.91
N VAL A 281 -7.05 13.56 -14.84
CA VAL A 281 -7.84 13.22 -13.65
C VAL A 281 -8.44 14.47 -13.02
N PHE A 282 -9.68 14.35 -12.56
CA PHE A 282 -10.31 15.29 -11.64
C PHE A 282 -10.19 14.75 -10.22
N VAL A 283 -9.52 15.49 -9.34
CA VAL A 283 -9.47 15.21 -7.91
C VAL A 283 -10.58 15.99 -7.23
N THR A 284 -11.39 15.33 -6.41
CA THR A 284 -12.45 16.02 -5.66
C THR A 284 -12.72 15.33 -4.33
N SER A 285 -12.97 16.12 -3.28
CA SER A 285 -13.43 15.65 -1.98
C SER A 285 -14.96 15.50 -1.91
N SER A 286 -15.69 16.07 -2.89
CA SER A 286 -17.15 16.02 -2.95
C SER A 286 -17.63 14.69 -3.52
N LYS A 287 -18.36 13.91 -2.72
CA LYS A 287 -18.99 12.65 -3.15
C LYS A 287 -19.97 12.86 -4.30
N VAL A 288 -20.68 13.99 -4.31
CA VAL A 288 -21.64 14.34 -5.37
C VAL A 288 -20.89 14.59 -6.67
N MET A 289 -19.85 15.44 -6.63
CA MET A 289 -19.03 15.72 -7.81
C MET A 289 -18.33 14.45 -8.32
N PHE A 290 -17.77 13.66 -7.42
CA PHE A 290 -17.15 12.37 -7.76
C PHE A 290 -18.15 11.45 -8.48
N THR A 291 -19.39 11.35 -8.00
CA THR A 291 -20.42 10.50 -8.61
C THR A 291 -20.79 11.01 -10.01
N ILE A 292 -21.03 12.32 -10.15
CA ILE A 292 -21.35 12.96 -11.44
C ILE A 292 -20.23 12.69 -12.46
N LEU A 293 -18.99 12.99 -12.08
CA LEU A 293 -17.83 12.80 -12.96
C LEU A 293 -17.57 11.33 -13.28
N THR A 294 -17.78 10.41 -12.34
CA THR A 294 -17.68 8.96 -12.59
C THR A 294 -18.75 8.50 -13.59
N CYS A 295 -19.99 8.98 -13.47
CA CYS A 295 -21.03 8.67 -14.46
C CYS A 295 -20.64 9.17 -15.85
N ILE A 296 -20.14 10.41 -15.95
CA ILE A 296 -19.77 11.05 -17.22
C ILE A 296 -18.53 10.40 -17.86
N PHE A 297 -17.46 10.21 -17.11
CA PHE A 297 -16.16 9.81 -17.66
C PHE A 297 -15.91 8.30 -17.63
N HIS A 298 -16.70 7.53 -16.86
CA HIS A 298 -16.53 6.08 -16.76
C HIS A 298 -17.75 5.32 -17.26
N PHE A 299 -18.90 5.42 -16.58
CA PHE A 299 -20.02 4.53 -16.86
C PHE A 299 -20.77 4.85 -18.16
N PHE A 300 -20.95 6.12 -18.50
CA PHE A 300 -21.59 6.50 -19.76
C PHE A 300 -20.78 6.04 -21.00
N PRO A 301 -19.45 6.30 -21.08
CA PRO A 301 -18.60 5.72 -22.12
C PRO A 301 -18.64 4.19 -22.14
N ALA A 302 -18.66 3.55 -20.97
CA ALA A 302 -18.76 2.10 -20.86
C ALA A 302 -20.04 1.54 -21.51
N LEU A 303 -21.18 2.19 -21.29
CA LEU A 303 -22.45 1.78 -21.89
C LEU A 303 -22.39 1.86 -23.41
N ILE A 304 -21.81 2.94 -23.97
CA ILE A 304 -21.65 3.11 -25.41
C ILE A 304 -20.75 1.99 -25.97
N VAL A 305 -19.54 1.84 -25.41
CA VAL A 305 -18.55 0.87 -25.89
C VAL A 305 -19.07 -0.56 -25.75
N ASP A 306 -19.66 -0.93 -24.61
CA ASP A 306 -20.17 -2.29 -24.40
C ASP A 306 -21.39 -2.57 -25.29
N THR A 307 -22.21 -1.58 -25.62
CA THR A 307 -23.31 -1.75 -26.59
C THR A 307 -22.76 -2.02 -27.99
N ILE A 308 -21.80 -1.23 -28.47
CA ILE A 308 -21.13 -1.45 -29.76
C ILE A 308 -20.43 -2.82 -29.78
N THR A 309 -19.79 -3.19 -28.68
CA THR A 309 -19.10 -4.48 -28.53
C THR A 309 -20.09 -5.63 -28.66
N ARG A 310 -21.27 -5.54 -28.02
CA ARG A 310 -22.35 -6.54 -28.17
C ARG A 310 -22.88 -6.61 -29.60
N LEU A 311 -23.13 -5.46 -30.23
CA LEU A 311 -23.64 -5.39 -31.61
C LEU A 311 -22.66 -5.96 -32.64
N THR A 312 -21.36 -5.90 -32.37
CA THR A 312 -20.30 -6.51 -33.20
C THR A 312 -19.99 -7.96 -32.84
N GLY A 313 -20.83 -8.60 -32.01
CA GLY A 313 -20.70 -10.02 -31.62
C GLY A 313 -19.63 -10.30 -30.56
N ASN A 314 -19.02 -9.27 -29.97
CA ASN A 314 -17.97 -9.39 -28.97
C ASN A 314 -18.53 -9.32 -27.53
N LYS A 315 -17.77 -9.83 -26.55
CA LYS A 315 -18.16 -9.79 -25.14
C LYS A 315 -17.93 -8.39 -24.55
N PRO A 316 -18.93 -7.76 -23.91
CA PRO A 316 -18.77 -6.48 -23.22
C PRO A 316 -17.78 -6.61 -22.05
N TRP A 317 -16.94 -5.59 -21.86
CA TRP A 317 -15.82 -5.66 -20.91
C TRP A 317 -15.58 -4.34 -20.16
N MET A 318 -15.98 -3.20 -20.73
CA MET A 318 -15.62 -1.89 -20.20
C MET A 318 -16.38 -1.58 -18.91
N TRP A 319 -17.68 -1.92 -18.84
CA TRP A 319 -18.48 -1.74 -17.63
C TRP A 319 -17.87 -2.47 -16.42
N ARG A 320 -17.49 -3.73 -16.63
CA ARG A 320 -16.87 -4.56 -15.58
C ARG A 320 -15.54 -3.97 -15.10
N THR A 321 -14.78 -3.38 -16.02
CA THR A 321 -13.47 -2.77 -15.72
C THR A 321 -13.66 -1.50 -14.87
N TYR A 322 -14.56 -0.60 -15.27
CA TYR A 322 -14.85 0.59 -14.49
C TYR A 322 -15.49 0.29 -13.14
N MET A 323 -16.35 -0.74 -13.04
CA MET A 323 -16.88 -1.17 -11.74
C MET A 323 -15.78 -1.63 -10.78
N LYS A 324 -14.74 -2.31 -11.28
CA LYS A 324 -13.57 -2.66 -10.45
C LYS A 324 -12.80 -1.41 -10.01
N ALA A 325 -12.53 -0.48 -10.93
CA ALA A 325 -11.84 0.78 -10.62
C ALA A 325 -12.61 1.64 -9.60
N TYR A 326 -13.94 1.70 -9.73
CA TYR A 326 -14.83 2.38 -8.80
C TYR A 326 -14.74 1.77 -7.40
N LYS A 327 -14.87 0.44 -7.28
CA LYS A 327 -14.73 -0.27 -6.00
C LYS A 327 -13.35 -0.04 -5.37
N ALA A 328 -12.28 -0.10 -6.16
CA ALA A 328 -10.92 0.17 -5.67
C ALA A 328 -10.77 1.60 -5.13
N THR A 329 -11.33 2.59 -5.84
CA THR A 329 -11.34 4.00 -5.40
C THR A 329 -12.10 4.17 -4.09
N LEU A 330 -13.27 3.53 -3.95
CA LEU A 330 -14.03 3.58 -2.71
C LEU A 330 -13.34 2.88 -1.53
N ALA A 331 -12.57 1.81 -1.78
CA ALA A 331 -11.86 1.07 -0.74
C ALA A 331 -10.76 1.90 -0.06
N ILE A 332 -10.16 2.86 -0.78
CA ILE A 332 -9.12 3.74 -0.25
C ILE A 332 -9.63 5.11 0.20
N ARG A 333 -10.93 5.43 -0.02
CA ARG A 333 -11.49 6.78 0.18
C ARG A 333 -11.25 7.36 1.57
N TYR A 334 -11.22 6.51 2.60
CA TYR A 334 -11.00 6.97 3.96
C TYR A 334 -9.59 7.58 4.10
N PHE A 335 -8.58 6.94 3.52
CA PHE A 335 -7.19 7.41 3.57
C PHE A 335 -6.93 8.59 2.64
N THR A 336 -7.68 8.71 1.54
CA THR A 336 -7.51 9.82 0.59
C THR A 336 -8.30 11.08 0.98
N LEU A 337 -9.28 10.98 1.88
CA LEU A 337 -10.10 12.11 2.35
C LEU A 337 -9.73 12.61 3.75
N HIS A 338 -8.80 11.95 4.43
CA HIS A 338 -8.35 12.35 5.76
C HIS A 338 -6.83 12.53 5.77
N HIS A 339 -6.34 13.20 6.81
CA HIS A 339 -4.94 13.54 7.00
C HIS A 339 -4.49 13.16 8.41
N TRP A 340 -3.25 12.71 8.51
CA TRP A 340 -2.62 12.32 9.78
C TRP A 340 -1.21 12.86 9.87
N VAL A 341 -0.81 13.19 11.09
CA VAL A 341 0.59 13.50 11.43
C VAL A 341 1.18 12.31 12.16
N PHE A 342 2.20 11.69 11.57
CA PHE A 342 2.92 10.58 12.19
C PHE A 342 4.17 11.12 12.91
N ARG A 343 4.21 11.05 14.23
CA ARG A 343 5.44 11.34 15.00
C ARG A 343 6.43 10.21 14.80
N ASN A 344 7.69 10.51 14.52
CA ASN A 344 8.71 9.54 14.13
C ASN A 344 10.11 9.90 14.66
N GLU A 345 10.14 10.57 15.81
CA GLU A 345 11.36 10.98 16.48
C GLU A 345 12.26 9.76 16.83
N LYS A 346 11.70 8.69 17.42
CA LYS A 346 12.45 7.45 17.77
C LYS A 346 12.96 6.74 16.52
N PHE A 347 12.20 6.78 15.42
CA PHE A 347 12.65 6.22 14.13
C PHE A 347 13.91 6.93 13.61
N PHE A 348 13.97 8.26 13.64
CA PHE A 348 15.17 8.98 13.19
C PHE A 348 16.34 8.93 14.17
N GLU A 349 16.08 8.72 15.46
CA GLU A 349 17.13 8.44 16.46
C GLU A 349 17.90 7.15 16.15
N LEU A 350 17.29 6.18 15.45
CA LEU A 350 17.96 4.95 15.01
C LEU A 350 19.21 5.23 14.17
N GLU A 351 19.14 6.23 13.27
CA GLU A 351 20.25 6.62 12.41
C GLU A 351 21.34 7.37 13.19
N GLN A 352 20.94 8.20 14.17
CA GLN A 352 21.86 9.03 14.96
C GLN A 352 22.79 8.21 15.87
N ASN A 353 22.39 6.98 16.21
CA ASN A 353 23.15 6.08 17.08
C ASN A 353 24.17 5.20 16.33
N LEU A 354 24.32 5.41 15.02
CA LEU A 354 25.24 4.66 14.17
C LEU A 354 26.61 5.35 14.06
N ASN A 355 27.64 4.55 13.80
CA ASN A 355 28.90 5.09 13.31
C ASN A 355 28.75 5.61 11.88
N GLU A 356 29.71 6.42 11.41
CA GLU A 356 29.64 7.05 10.08
C GLU A 356 29.44 6.07 8.92
N ARG A 357 30.09 4.89 8.99
CA ARG A 357 30.00 3.86 7.94
C ARG A 357 28.60 3.26 7.86
N ASP A 358 28.03 2.89 9.01
CA ASP A 358 26.71 2.29 9.08
C ASP A 358 25.62 3.33 8.79
N ALA A 359 25.78 4.57 9.26
CA ALA A 359 24.87 5.68 8.92
C ALA A 359 24.82 5.94 7.41
N ALA A 360 25.96 5.87 6.72
CA ALA A 360 26.02 6.01 5.26
C ALA A 360 25.34 4.83 4.51
N THR A 361 25.29 3.65 5.13
CA THR A 361 24.72 2.43 4.54
C THR A 361 23.21 2.32 4.80
N TYR A 362 22.79 2.54 6.05
CA TYR A 362 21.41 2.36 6.53
C TYR A 362 20.65 3.69 6.67
N LYS A 363 20.93 4.63 5.78
CA LYS A 363 20.37 5.98 5.83
C LYS A 363 18.84 6.00 5.80
N LEU A 364 18.22 6.70 6.75
CA LEU A 364 16.76 6.84 6.87
C LEU A 364 16.28 8.20 6.35
N ASP A 365 16.90 9.31 6.78
CA ASP A 365 16.52 10.65 6.30
C ASP A 365 17.18 10.98 4.96
N GLN A 366 16.43 10.75 3.87
CA GLN A 366 16.84 11.09 2.51
C GLN A 366 16.03 12.27 1.94
N SER A 367 15.33 13.01 2.81
CA SER A 367 14.45 14.12 2.40
C SER A 367 15.19 15.20 1.60
N LYS A 368 16.45 15.47 1.94
CA LYS A 368 17.30 16.46 1.26
C LYS A 368 17.91 15.96 -0.05
N GLU A 369 17.99 14.66 -0.25
CA GLU A 369 18.67 14.04 -1.42
C GLU A 369 17.68 13.69 -2.53
N VAL A 370 16.42 13.48 -2.18
CA VAL A 370 15.37 13.13 -3.13
C VAL A 370 15.01 14.31 -4.04
N ASP A 371 15.18 14.12 -5.34
CA ASP A 371 14.43 14.87 -6.36
C ASP A 371 13.07 14.16 -6.55
N ILE A 372 11.98 14.82 -6.10
CA ILE A 372 10.63 14.24 -6.15
C ILE A 372 10.18 13.95 -7.59
N PRO A 373 10.22 14.92 -8.53
CA PRO A 373 9.94 14.64 -9.93
C PRO A 373 10.73 13.44 -10.49
N ALA A 374 12.03 13.35 -10.20
CA ALA A 374 12.86 12.23 -10.65
C ALA A 374 12.42 10.90 -10.02
N PHE A 375 12.10 10.89 -8.72
CA PHE A 375 11.64 9.70 -8.01
C PHE A 375 10.27 9.22 -8.50
N ILE A 376 9.33 10.12 -8.81
CA ILE A 376 8.04 9.79 -9.42
C ILE A 376 8.25 9.18 -10.81
N ALA A 377 9.09 9.80 -11.64
CA ALA A 377 9.41 9.27 -12.97
C ALA A 377 10.02 7.85 -12.89
N LEU A 378 10.96 7.66 -11.95
CA LEU A 378 11.60 6.38 -11.68
C LEU A 378 10.58 5.32 -11.22
N SER A 379 9.69 5.69 -10.29
CA SER A 379 8.64 4.80 -9.79
C SER A 379 7.69 4.35 -10.90
N MET A 380 7.31 5.26 -11.79
CA MET A 380 6.41 4.96 -12.91
C MET A 380 7.08 4.06 -13.96
N GLU A 381 8.33 4.32 -14.30
CA GLU A 381 9.16 3.44 -15.13
C GLU A 381 9.27 2.05 -14.51
N GLY A 382 9.48 2.00 -13.19
CA GLY A 382 9.50 0.78 -12.38
C GLY A 382 8.22 -0.04 -12.52
N VAL A 383 7.05 0.60 -12.34
CA VAL A 383 5.75 -0.07 -12.51
C VAL A 383 5.58 -0.62 -13.92
N ARG A 384 5.92 0.16 -14.95
CA ARG A 384 5.83 -0.28 -16.35
C ARG A 384 6.66 -1.54 -16.60
N ARG A 385 7.87 -1.55 -16.06
CA ARG A 385 8.85 -2.62 -16.27
C ARG A 385 8.58 -3.87 -15.45
N TYR A 386 8.36 -3.72 -14.15
CA TYR A 386 8.36 -4.84 -13.20
C TYR A 386 6.95 -5.41 -12.98
N VAL A 387 5.92 -4.57 -13.02
CA VAL A 387 4.54 -4.97 -12.73
C VAL A 387 3.75 -5.18 -14.01
N LEU A 388 3.70 -4.18 -14.88
CA LEU A 388 2.91 -4.23 -16.12
C LEU A 388 3.61 -5.00 -17.23
N LYS A 389 4.94 -5.19 -17.12
CA LYS A 389 5.78 -5.89 -18.10
C LYS A 389 5.57 -5.35 -19.53
N GLU A 390 5.56 -4.02 -19.64
CA GLU A 390 5.47 -3.32 -20.93
C GLU A 390 6.74 -3.57 -21.77
N ASN A 391 6.61 -3.46 -23.10
CA ASN A 391 7.74 -3.65 -24.02
C ASN A 391 8.69 -2.45 -24.00
N MET A 392 8.23 -1.31 -23.48
CA MET A 392 9.02 -0.09 -23.32
C MET A 392 9.47 0.48 -24.68
N ASP A 393 8.61 0.41 -25.69
CA ASP A 393 8.83 1.04 -27.01
C ASP A 393 8.37 2.51 -26.96
N PRO A 394 9.29 3.48 -26.86
CA PRO A 394 8.94 4.89 -26.69
C PRO A 394 8.24 5.46 -27.92
N VAL A 395 8.57 5.00 -29.12
CA VAL A 395 8.00 5.52 -30.38
C VAL A 395 6.54 5.09 -30.48
N LYS A 396 6.28 3.80 -30.26
CA LYS A 396 4.91 3.26 -30.28
C LYS A 396 4.06 3.84 -29.17
N ALA A 397 4.60 3.95 -27.95
CA ALA A 397 3.89 4.53 -26.82
C ALA A 397 3.49 5.99 -27.10
N LYS A 398 4.41 6.81 -27.64
CA LYS A 398 4.13 8.21 -28.03
C LYS A 398 3.09 8.32 -29.13
N ARG A 399 3.16 7.46 -30.15
CA ARG A 399 2.15 7.41 -31.21
C ARG A 399 0.77 7.07 -30.64
N ASN A 400 0.67 6.08 -29.77
CA ASN A 400 -0.58 5.70 -29.11
C ASN A 400 -1.14 6.83 -28.25
N GLN A 401 -0.27 7.52 -27.50
CA GLN A 401 -0.65 8.70 -26.72
C GLN A 401 -1.19 9.83 -27.59
N MET A 402 -0.53 10.13 -28.71
CA MET A 402 -0.99 11.16 -29.64
C MET A 402 -2.35 10.81 -30.27
N THR A 403 -2.54 9.54 -30.67
CA THR A 403 -3.84 9.08 -31.19
C THR A 403 -4.95 9.28 -30.15
N MET A 404 -4.73 8.87 -28.90
CA MET A 404 -5.73 9.06 -27.84
C MET A 404 -5.94 10.53 -27.48
N TYR A 405 -4.90 11.36 -27.56
CA TYR A 405 -5.03 12.81 -27.39
C TYR A 405 -5.96 13.41 -28.44
N ILE A 406 -5.78 13.07 -29.72
CA ILE A 406 -6.65 13.55 -30.81
C ILE A 406 -8.09 13.08 -30.58
N ILE A 407 -8.28 11.80 -30.24
CA ILE A 407 -9.61 11.24 -29.94
C ILE A 407 -10.26 11.98 -28.77
N ASP A 408 -9.53 12.22 -27.68
CA ASP A 408 -10.02 12.97 -26.52
C ASP A 408 -10.48 14.39 -26.91
N ARG A 409 -9.67 15.11 -27.69
CA ARG A 409 -10.00 16.47 -28.14
C ARG A 409 -11.24 16.48 -29.03
N VAL A 410 -11.37 15.52 -29.94
CA VAL A 410 -12.56 15.39 -30.80
C VAL A 410 -13.80 15.08 -29.96
N VAL A 411 -13.72 14.10 -29.05
CA VAL A 411 -14.84 13.71 -28.18
C VAL A 411 -15.29 14.88 -27.31
N ARG A 412 -14.35 15.59 -26.68
CA ARG A 412 -14.67 16.79 -25.87
C ARG A 412 -15.27 17.91 -26.71
N GLY A 413 -14.75 18.14 -27.91
CA GLY A 413 -15.30 19.13 -28.84
C GLY A 413 -16.75 18.81 -29.20
N LEU A 414 -17.05 17.55 -29.52
CA LEU A 414 -18.41 17.10 -29.83
C LEU A 414 -19.34 17.21 -28.62
N LEU A 415 -18.88 16.85 -27.42
CA LEU A 415 -19.67 16.98 -26.18
C LEU A 415 -19.96 18.45 -25.85
N LEU A 416 -18.97 19.34 -26.01
CA LEU A 416 -19.16 20.77 -25.79
C LEU A 416 -20.14 21.37 -26.80
N TYR A 417 -19.99 21.02 -28.09
CA TYR A 417 -20.91 21.43 -29.14
C TYR A 417 -22.34 20.99 -28.80
N PHE A 418 -22.55 19.71 -28.46
CA PHE A 418 -23.85 19.18 -28.09
C PHE A 418 -24.46 19.87 -26.85
N ALA A 419 -23.64 20.15 -25.83
CA ALA A 419 -24.08 20.86 -24.64
C ALA A 419 -24.56 22.28 -24.98
N VAL A 420 -23.76 23.05 -25.74
CA VAL A 420 -24.09 24.41 -26.15
C VAL A 420 -25.37 24.43 -27.00
N THR A 421 -25.49 23.55 -28.00
CA THR A 421 -26.69 23.51 -28.85
C THR A 421 -27.94 23.08 -28.09
N SER A 422 -27.82 22.14 -27.15
CA SER A 422 -28.95 21.68 -26.34
C SER A 422 -29.42 22.76 -25.36
N THR A 423 -28.49 23.47 -24.72
CA THR A 423 -28.81 24.61 -23.84
C THR A 423 -29.43 25.76 -24.63
N TYR A 424 -28.89 26.10 -25.81
CA TYR A 424 -29.49 27.11 -26.69
C TYR A 424 -30.91 26.73 -27.10
N GLY A 425 -31.13 25.49 -27.54
CA GLY A 425 -32.46 24.98 -27.89
C GLY A 425 -33.45 25.07 -26.72
N PHE A 426 -33.03 24.64 -25.53
CA PHE A 426 -33.86 24.72 -24.33
C PHE A 426 -34.22 26.16 -23.94
N ILE A 427 -33.24 27.09 -23.95
CA ILE A 427 -33.50 28.51 -23.65
C ILE A 427 -34.41 29.12 -24.72
N SER A 428 -34.16 28.85 -26.00
CA SER A 428 -35.00 29.36 -27.09
C SER A 428 -36.46 28.88 -27.00
N GLY A 429 -36.69 27.64 -26.54
CA GLY A 429 -38.03 27.10 -26.31
C GLY A 429 -38.69 27.54 -25.00
N LEU A 430 -37.98 28.21 -24.09
CA LEU A 430 -38.55 28.85 -22.90
C LEU A 430 -38.91 30.33 -23.15
N VAL A 431 -38.27 30.95 -24.14
CA VAL A 431 -38.42 32.38 -24.47
C VAL A 431 -39.36 32.61 -25.66
N GLY A 432 -39.56 31.61 -26.51
CA GLY A 432 -40.57 31.60 -27.57
C GLY A 432 -41.78 30.79 -27.16
#